data_AF-A0A9W6YC07-F1
#
_entry.id   AF-A0A9W6YC07-F1
#
_cell.length_a   1.000
_cell.length_b   1.000
_cell.length_c   1.000
_cell.angle_alpha   90.00
_cell.angle_beta   90.00
_cell.angle_gamma   90.00
#
_symmetry.space_group_name_H-M   'P 1'
#
loop_
_entity.id
_entity.type
_entity.pdbx_description
1 polymer ?
#
loop_
_entity_poly.entity_id
_entity_poly.type
_entity_poly.pdbx_seq_one_letter_code
_entity_poly.pdbx_strand_id
1 'polypeptide(L)'
;MIQTALINAGAYLIDSNGNNVFFIQLIENSTYYAAQVDVNPTPTSIGSYTMPPTGAYSSGGSGLPTTARVPRLIIDNSKFGEVIGYSSGQYPSSSSTVAASFLSDLSPQVNPVSAYVVRCSLINNSFTAPPDILTVFNSQGTEAGQLIAYQPNEFSWMHVNDGSYTTITITIVDQLGRFVRFRDPNLLISLIFRQKK
;
A
#
# COMPACT_ATOMS: atom_id res chain seq x y z
N MET A 1 8.66 -5.19 -6.04
CA MET A 1 9.65 -4.88 -4.99
C MET A 1 10.81 -4.15 -5.65
N ILE A 2 11.29 -3.04 -5.09
CA ILE A 2 12.24 -2.10 -5.72
C ILE A 2 13.47 -2.79 -6.36
N GLN A 3 13.97 -3.85 -5.75
CA GLN A 3 15.09 -4.66 -6.26
C GLN A 3 14.80 -5.30 -7.62
N THR A 4 13.58 -5.82 -7.85
CA THR A 4 13.20 -6.39 -9.16
C THR A 4 13.23 -5.32 -10.25
N ALA A 5 12.78 -4.10 -9.94
CA ALA A 5 12.82 -2.99 -10.89
C ALA A 5 14.29 -2.60 -11.22
N LEU A 6 15.16 -2.58 -10.21
CA LEU A 6 16.59 -2.31 -10.41
C LEU A 6 17.31 -3.41 -11.19
N ILE A 7 16.96 -4.67 -10.99
CA ILE A 7 17.49 -5.79 -11.77
C ILE A 7 17.07 -5.65 -13.24
N ASN A 8 15.79 -5.40 -13.50
CA ASN A 8 15.27 -5.20 -14.85
C ASN A 8 15.90 -3.99 -15.56
N ALA A 9 16.22 -2.95 -14.81
CA ALA A 9 16.93 -1.78 -15.32
C ALA A 9 18.46 -1.99 -15.45
N GLY A 10 19.02 -3.07 -14.89
CA GLY A 10 20.46 -3.28 -14.77
C GLY A 10 21.18 -2.22 -13.93
N ALA A 11 20.51 -1.67 -12.92
CA ALA A 11 21.02 -0.64 -12.01
C ALA A 11 21.49 -1.27 -10.69
N TYR A 12 22.37 -2.28 -10.78
CA TYR A 12 22.95 -3.01 -9.66
C TYR A 12 24.37 -3.47 -10.01
N LEU A 13 25.15 -3.89 -9.00
CA LEU A 13 26.44 -4.55 -9.18
C LEU A 13 26.41 -5.94 -8.55
N ILE A 14 27.39 -6.79 -8.83
CA ILE A 14 27.46 -8.15 -8.31
C ILE A 14 28.72 -8.30 -7.46
N ASP A 15 28.58 -8.74 -6.20
CA ASP A 15 29.72 -8.99 -5.31
C ASP A 15 30.48 -10.28 -5.65
N SER A 16 31.60 -10.54 -4.97
CA SER A 16 32.42 -11.74 -5.19
C SER A 16 31.71 -13.05 -4.85
N ASN A 17 30.60 -13.00 -4.12
CA ASN A 17 29.78 -14.15 -3.76
C ASN A 17 28.62 -14.36 -4.75
N GLY A 18 28.48 -13.50 -5.76
CA GLY A 18 27.39 -13.54 -6.74
C GLY A 18 26.11 -12.82 -6.30
N ASN A 19 26.12 -12.06 -5.21
CA ASN A 19 24.94 -11.32 -4.74
C ASN A 19 24.80 -9.97 -5.43
N ASN A 20 23.56 -9.58 -5.71
CA ASN A 20 23.26 -8.26 -6.26
C ASN A 20 23.34 -7.18 -5.17
N VAL A 21 24.14 -6.16 -5.43
CA VAL A 21 24.35 -4.98 -4.60
C VAL A 21 23.60 -3.81 -5.19
N PHE A 22 22.74 -3.21 -4.37
CA PHE A 22 21.91 -2.07 -4.72
C PHE A 22 22.35 -0.83 -3.94
N PHE A 23 22.24 0.34 -4.58
CA PHE A 23 22.64 1.63 -3.99
C PHE A 23 21.45 2.44 -3.46
N ILE A 24 20.28 1.83 -3.44
CA ILE A 24 19.06 2.35 -2.84
C ILE A 24 18.28 1.19 -2.25
N GLN A 25 17.75 1.39 -1.05
CA GLN A 25 16.86 0.44 -0.39
C GLN A 25 15.71 1.17 0.29
N LEU A 26 14.56 0.52 0.31
CA LEU A 26 13.38 0.93 1.07
C LEU A 26 13.17 -0.11 2.15
N ILE A 27 13.30 0.30 3.41
CA ILE A 27 13.21 -0.56 4.59
C ILE A 27 12.15 -0.03 5.55
N GLU A 28 11.62 -0.91 6.39
CA GLU A 28 10.75 -0.51 7.50
C GLU A 28 11.59 0.00 8.68
N ASN A 29 11.18 1.12 9.28
CA ASN A 29 11.72 1.62 10.52
C ASN A 29 10.65 1.54 11.63
N SER A 30 10.74 0.48 12.43
CA SER A 30 9.77 0.18 13.50
C SER A 30 9.80 1.17 14.65
N THR A 31 10.93 1.84 14.90
CA THR A 31 11.04 2.88 15.94
C THR A 31 10.17 4.08 15.63
N TYR A 32 10.09 4.45 14.35
CA TYR A 32 9.35 5.63 13.89
C TYR A 32 8.02 5.28 13.19
N TYR A 33 7.64 4.00 13.15
CA TYR A 33 6.47 3.51 12.41
C TYR A 33 6.42 4.07 10.98
N ALA A 34 7.58 4.07 10.32
CA ALA A 34 7.86 4.81 9.10
C ALA A 34 8.58 3.91 8.09
N ALA A 35 8.46 4.24 6.80
CA ALA A 35 9.37 3.71 5.80
C ALA A 35 10.64 4.56 5.79
N GLN A 36 11.78 3.94 5.52
CA GLN A 36 13.07 4.60 5.40
C GLN A 36 13.69 4.25 4.05
N VAL A 37 14.09 5.28 3.32
CA VAL A 37 14.85 5.16 2.08
C VAL A 37 16.30 5.44 2.43
N ASP A 38 17.15 4.43 2.28
CA ASP A 38 18.58 4.62 2.35
C ASP A 38 19.15 4.68 0.95
N VAL A 39 20.04 5.63 0.73
CA VAL A 39 20.76 5.79 -0.52
C VAL A 39 22.26 5.81 -0.26
N ASN A 40 23.00 5.10 -1.10
CA ASN A 40 24.45 5.03 -1.05
C ASN A 40 25.03 5.55 -2.38
N PRO A 41 26.23 6.14 -2.37
CA PRO A 41 26.86 6.62 -3.59
C PRO A 41 27.16 5.44 -4.51
N THR A 42 26.73 5.53 -5.77
CA THR A 42 27.15 4.57 -6.79
C THR A 42 28.64 4.76 -7.06
N PRO A 43 29.45 3.67 -7.07
CA PRO A 43 30.89 3.77 -7.26
C PRO A 43 31.21 4.22 -8.69
N THR A 44 32.32 4.96 -8.82
CA THR A 44 32.82 5.42 -10.12
C THR A 44 33.76 4.44 -10.80
N SER A 45 34.21 3.42 -10.07
CA SER A 45 35.04 2.33 -10.57
C SER A 45 34.51 1.00 -10.05
N ILE A 46 34.74 -0.06 -10.82
CA ILE A 46 34.14 -1.37 -10.54
C ILE A 46 34.67 -2.02 -9.25
N GLY A 47 35.91 -1.71 -8.86
CA GLY A 47 36.53 -2.27 -7.66
C GLY A 47 36.54 -3.81 -7.68
N SER A 48 36.03 -4.42 -6.61
CA SER A 48 35.87 -5.87 -6.46
C SER A 48 34.55 -6.43 -6.97
N TYR A 49 33.69 -5.58 -7.56
CA TYR A 49 32.40 -6.00 -8.09
C TYR A 49 32.52 -6.50 -9.53
N THR A 50 31.44 -7.08 -10.04
CA THR A 50 31.25 -7.33 -11.48
C THR A 50 30.00 -6.61 -11.99
N MET A 51 30.03 -6.23 -13.27
CA MET A 51 28.93 -5.53 -13.91
C MET A 51 27.79 -6.49 -14.26
N PRO A 52 26.53 -6.03 -14.26
CA PRO A 52 25.43 -6.85 -14.73
C PRO A 52 25.58 -7.13 -16.24
N PRO A 53 25.02 -8.24 -16.75
CA PRO A 53 25.15 -8.59 -18.17
C PRO A 53 24.50 -7.58 -19.12
N THR A 54 23.42 -6.91 -18.68
CA THR A 54 22.64 -5.93 -19.46
C THR A 54 22.14 -4.79 -18.57
N GLY A 55 21.69 -3.69 -19.19
CA GLY A 55 21.07 -2.54 -18.52
C GLY A 55 22.05 -1.44 -18.12
N ALA A 56 21.66 -0.56 -17.20
CA ALA A 56 22.30 0.74 -16.98
C ALA A 56 23.80 0.64 -16.67
N TYR A 57 24.20 -0.22 -15.74
CA TYR A 57 25.58 -0.35 -15.29
C TYR A 57 26.38 -1.40 -16.06
N SER A 58 25.82 -2.03 -17.08
CA SER A 58 26.56 -2.97 -17.92
C SER A 58 27.52 -2.25 -18.87
N SER A 59 28.49 -2.99 -19.42
CA SER A 59 29.44 -2.47 -20.42
C SER A 59 28.78 -2.06 -21.74
N GLY A 60 27.66 -2.70 -22.10
CA GLY A 60 26.83 -2.33 -23.25
C GLY A 60 25.80 -1.24 -22.94
N GLY A 61 25.71 -0.78 -21.69
CA GLY A 61 24.81 0.26 -21.23
C GLY A 61 25.50 1.61 -21.06
N SER A 62 25.12 2.35 -20.01
CA SER A 62 25.75 3.62 -19.64
C SER A 62 27.04 3.43 -18.84
N GLY A 63 27.29 2.23 -18.32
CA GLY A 63 28.41 1.93 -17.43
C GLY A 63 28.27 2.62 -16.07
N LEU A 64 29.36 2.60 -15.31
CA LEU A 64 29.42 3.30 -14.02
C LEU A 64 29.51 4.82 -14.21
N PRO A 65 28.93 5.61 -13.29
CA PRO A 65 28.99 7.06 -13.38
C PRO A 65 30.43 7.57 -13.22
N THR A 66 30.76 8.68 -13.89
CA THR A 66 32.06 9.35 -13.76
C THR A 66 32.22 10.13 -12.46
N THR A 67 31.11 10.46 -11.79
CA THR A 67 31.09 11.12 -10.48
C THR A 67 30.20 10.33 -9.53
N ALA A 68 30.68 10.09 -8.32
CA ALA A 68 29.91 9.38 -7.29
C ALA A 68 28.65 10.19 -6.96
N ARG A 69 27.48 9.58 -7.18
CA ARG A 69 26.17 10.17 -6.93
C ARG A 69 25.28 9.12 -6.27
N VAL A 70 24.40 9.58 -5.39
CA VAL A 70 23.36 8.71 -4.82
C VAL A 70 22.16 8.60 -5.77
N PRO A 71 21.51 7.43 -5.86
CA PRO A 71 20.24 7.29 -6.54
C PRO A 71 19.17 8.19 -5.91
N ARG A 72 18.11 8.50 -6.67
CA ARG A 72 16.99 9.31 -6.21
C ARG A 72 15.70 8.53 -6.37
N LEU A 73 14.90 8.48 -5.32
CA LEU A 73 13.51 8.03 -5.40
C LEU A 73 12.66 9.21 -5.86
N ILE A 74 11.93 9.04 -6.97
CA ILE A 74 11.02 10.05 -7.50
C ILE A 74 9.60 9.52 -7.32
N ILE A 75 8.78 10.26 -6.58
CA ILE A 75 7.36 9.97 -6.37
C ILE A 75 6.55 10.94 -7.22
N ASP A 76 6.21 10.51 -8.43
CA ASP A 76 5.39 11.25 -9.40
C ASP A 76 3.89 10.96 -9.26
N ASN A 77 3.55 9.83 -8.62
CA ASN A 77 2.18 9.42 -8.35
C ASN A 77 1.90 9.49 -6.83
N SER A 78 1.04 10.43 -6.43
CA SER A 78 0.65 10.62 -5.03
C SER A 78 0.00 9.37 -4.41
N LYS A 79 -0.72 8.56 -5.19
CA LYS A 79 -1.33 7.31 -4.71
C LYS A 79 -0.31 6.22 -4.45
N PHE A 80 0.77 6.17 -5.22
CA PHE A 80 1.88 5.30 -4.90
C PHE A 80 2.62 5.81 -3.66
N GLY A 81 2.83 7.13 -3.57
CA GLY A 81 3.41 7.79 -2.40
C GLY A 81 2.69 7.46 -1.09
N GLU A 82 1.35 7.52 -1.07
CA GLU A 82 0.52 7.12 0.09
C GLU A 82 0.83 5.69 0.56
N VAL A 83 1.09 4.75 -0.34
CA VAL A 83 1.37 3.33 0.01
C VAL A 83 2.70 3.18 0.74
N ILE A 84 3.73 3.91 0.30
CA ILE A 84 5.09 3.81 0.84
C ILE A 84 5.40 4.91 1.87
N GLY A 85 4.47 5.83 2.14
CA GLY A 85 4.61 6.91 3.12
C GLY A 85 5.36 8.15 2.64
N TYR A 86 5.52 8.38 1.33
CA TYR A 86 6.22 9.56 0.83
C TYR A 86 5.31 10.50 0.06
N SER A 87 5.37 11.80 0.34
CA SER A 87 4.71 12.81 -0.49
C SER A 87 5.33 12.87 -1.90
N SER A 88 4.59 13.46 -2.85
CA SER A 88 5.11 13.61 -4.21
C SER A 88 6.34 14.52 -4.21
N GLY A 89 7.45 14.01 -4.71
CA GLY A 89 8.73 14.67 -4.57
C GLY A 89 9.91 13.81 -4.99
N GLN A 90 11.10 14.31 -4.69
CA GLN A 90 12.36 13.63 -4.98
C GLN A 90 13.13 13.47 -3.67
N TYR A 91 13.60 12.25 -3.40
CA TYR A 91 14.32 11.89 -2.19
C TYR A 91 15.65 11.24 -2.59
N PRO A 92 16.79 11.93 -2.45
CA PRO A 92 16.97 13.32 -1.99
C PRO A 92 16.42 14.40 -2.94
N SER A 93 16.08 15.55 -2.37
CA SER A 93 15.51 16.71 -3.08
C SER A 93 16.52 17.41 -4.01
N SER A 94 17.80 17.26 -3.73
CA SER A 94 18.91 17.71 -4.57
C SER A 94 19.87 16.57 -4.90
N SER A 95 20.68 16.74 -5.95
CA SER A 95 21.74 15.77 -6.27
C SER A 95 22.79 15.76 -5.15
N SER A 96 23.13 14.58 -4.64
CA SER A 96 24.09 14.39 -3.56
C SER A 96 25.12 13.33 -3.91
N THR A 97 26.29 13.41 -3.27
CA THR A 97 27.38 12.43 -3.34
C THR A 97 27.55 11.63 -2.05
N VAL A 98 26.76 11.95 -1.03
CA VAL A 98 26.91 11.41 0.33
C VAL A 98 25.73 10.52 0.63
N ALA A 99 26.01 9.37 1.27
CA ALA A 99 24.98 8.46 1.74
C ALA A 99 24.02 9.17 2.70
N ALA A 100 22.74 8.86 2.60
CA ALA A 100 21.72 9.49 3.42
C ALA A 100 20.53 8.55 3.60
N SER A 101 19.79 8.79 4.68
CA SER A 101 18.57 8.09 5.03
C SER A 101 17.44 9.10 5.15
N PHE A 102 16.31 8.82 4.50
CA PHE A 102 15.13 9.68 4.49
C PHE A 102 13.96 8.90 5.06
N LEU A 103 13.36 9.39 6.14
CA LEU A 103 12.12 8.83 6.68
C LEU A 103 10.92 9.33 5.86
N SER A 104 9.89 8.48 5.76
CA SER A 104 8.56 8.81 5.24
C SER A 104 7.97 10.01 5.98
N ASP A 105 7.38 10.95 5.23
CA ASP A 105 6.67 12.12 5.75
C ASP A 105 5.15 11.91 5.87
N LEU A 106 4.65 10.80 5.30
CA LEU A 106 3.28 10.32 5.45
C LEU A 106 3.30 8.95 6.15
N SER A 107 2.24 8.64 6.91
CA SER A 107 2.06 7.28 7.44
C SER A 107 1.76 6.31 6.30
N PRO A 108 2.59 5.28 6.04
CA PRO A 108 2.36 4.32 4.96
C PRO A 108 0.97 3.69 5.04
N GLN A 109 0.21 3.73 3.93
CA GLN A 109 -1.13 3.15 3.81
C GLN A 109 -1.11 1.95 2.87
N VAL A 110 -0.74 0.77 3.38
CA VAL A 110 -0.70 -0.48 2.59
C VAL A 110 -2.10 -0.86 2.08
N ASN A 111 -3.15 -0.54 2.86
CA ASN A 111 -4.53 -0.69 2.43
C ASN A 111 -5.25 0.68 2.51
N PRO A 112 -5.71 1.25 1.39
CA PRO A 112 -6.40 2.54 1.39
C PRO A 112 -7.78 2.47 2.08
N VAL A 113 -8.32 1.27 2.33
CA VAL A 113 -9.59 1.07 3.02
C VAL A 113 -9.33 0.53 4.42
N SER A 114 -9.43 1.41 5.42
CA SER A 114 -9.26 1.05 6.83
C SER A 114 -10.51 0.38 7.41
N ALA A 115 -11.69 0.70 6.86
CA ALA A 115 -12.97 0.15 7.28
C ALA A 115 -13.97 0.13 6.12
N TYR A 116 -14.81 -0.90 6.12
CA TYR A 116 -15.95 -1.10 5.25
C TYR A 116 -17.22 -0.80 6.04
N VAL A 117 -17.98 0.18 5.58
CA VAL A 117 -19.27 0.54 6.15
C VAL A 117 -20.36 -0.14 5.33
N VAL A 118 -21.12 -1.02 5.98
CA VAL A 118 -22.26 -1.71 5.37
C VAL A 118 -23.52 -0.95 5.69
N ARG A 119 -24.22 -0.50 4.65
CA ARG A 119 -25.47 0.24 4.73
C ARG A 119 -26.60 -0.62 4.19
N CYS A 120 -27.79 -0.51 4.78
CA CYS A 120 -28.96 -1.28 4.40
C CYS A 120 -30.19 -0.38 4.31
N SER A 121 -30.91 -0.46 3.18
CA SER A 121 -32.11 0.36 2.93
C SER A 121 -33.25 0.17 3.92
N LEU A 122 -33.22 -0.92 4.70
CA LEU A 122 -34.25 -1.25 5.69
C LEU A 122 -34.05 -0.53 7.04
N ILE A 123 -32.87 0.05 7.27
CA ILE A 123 -32.47 0.59 8.58
C ILE A 123 -32.61 2.10 8.57
N ASN A 124 -33.15 2.64 9.65
CA ASN A 124 -33.14 4.06 9.93
C ASN A 124 -32.88 4.29 11.42
N ASN A 125 -31.63 4.58 11.76
CA ASN A 125 -31.18 4.89 13.09
C ASN A 125 -31.08 6.42 13.26
N SER A 126 -31.94 6.98 14.12
CA SER A 126 -31.96 8.41 14.44
C SER A 126 -30.70 8.90 15.16
N PHE A 127 -29.85 8.01 15.66
CA PHE A 127 -28.64 8.33 16.41
C PHE A 127 -27.37 8.31 15.55
N THR A 128 -27.45 7.94 14.27
CA THR A 128 -26.29 7.90 13.37
C THR A 128 -26.52 8.75 12.12
N ALA A 129 -25.45 9.37 11.62
CA ALA A 129 -25.44 10.05 10.34
C ALA A 129 -24.29 9.46 9.51
N PRO A 130 -24.55 8.67 8.45
CA PRO A 130 -25.86 8.28 7.89
C PRO A 130 -26.73 7.37 8.79
N PRO A 131 -28.08 7.39 8.63
CA PRO A 131 -28.98 6.61 9.49
C PRO A 131 -29.12 5.13 9.09
N ASP A 132 -28.62 4.74 7.92
CA ASP A 132 -28.83 3.41 7.31
C ASP A 132 -27.64 2.47 7.52
N ILE A 133 -26.78 2.73 8.50
CA ILE A 133 -25.62 1.88 8.83
C ILE A 133 -26.10 0.60 9.52
N LEU A 134 -25.80 -0.56 8.93
CA LEU A 134 -26.05 -1.88 9.51
C LEU A 134 -24.88 -2.33 10.39
N THR A 135 -23.66 -2.24 9.87
CA THR A 135 -22.44 -2.63 10.59
C THR A 135 -21.20 -2.01 9.94
N VAL A 136 -20.09 -2.03 10.66
CA VAL A 136 -18.77 -1.62 10.17
C VAL A 136 -17.77 -2.71 10.50
N PHE A 137 -16.94 -3.08 9.53
CA PHE A 137 -15.86 -4.05 9.72
C PHE A 137 -14.58 -3.58 9.05
N ASN A 138 -13.42 -4.00 9.55
CA ASN A 138 -12.14 -3.77 8.91
C ASN A 138 -11.66 -5.07 8.22
N SER A 139 -10.49 -5.03 7.59
CA SER A 139 -9.91 -6.23 6.98
C SER A 139 -9.46 -7.30 7.98
N GLN A 140 -9.61 -7.12 9.30
CA GLN A 140 -9.21 -8.10 10.33
C GLN A 140 -7.76 -8.62 10.16
N GLY A 141 -6.85 -7.77 9.67
CA GLY A 141 -5.46 -8.13 9.41
C GLY A 141 -5.23 -9.00 8.16
N THR A 142 -6.22 -9.21 7.31
CA THR A 142 -6.04 -9.95 6.05
C THR A 142 -5.14 -9.17 5.09
N GLU A 143 -4.18 -9.87 4.51
CA GLU A 143 -3.31 -9.33 3.47
C GLU A 143 -4.03 -9.18 2.13
N ALA A 144 -3.40 -8.46 1.19
CA ALA A 144 -3.93 -8.31 -0.15
C ALA A 144 -4.11 -9.67 -0.84
N GLY A 145 -5.33 -9.95 -1.31
CA GLY A 145 -5.68 -11.20 -2.00
C GLY A 145 -6.16 -12.33 -1.07
N GLN A 146 -6.19 -12.10 0.25
CA GLN A 146 -6.81 -13.02 1.21
C GLN A 146 -8.33 -12.76 1.30
N LEU A 147 -9.09 -13.79 1.72
CA LEU A 147 -10.52 -13.67 1.97
C LEU A 147 -10.76 -12.83 3.23
N ILE A 148 -11.57 -11.77 3.11
CA ILE A 148 -12.06 -11.01 4.26
C ILE A 148 -13.30 -11.72 4.81
N ALA A 149 -13.15 -12.38 5.96
CA ALA A 149 -14.24 -13.02 6.68
C ALA A 149 -14.63 -12.17 7.90
N TYR A 150 -15.80 -11.53 7.84
CA TYR A 150 -16.39 -10.84 8.98
C TYR A 150 -17.49 -11.70 9.59
N GLN A 151 -17.24 -12.21 10.81
CA GLN A 151 -18.23 -12.94 11.60
C GLN A 151 -18.24 -12.36 13.02
N PRO A 152 -19.23 -11.51 13.37
CA PRO A 152 -19.29 -10.95 14.70
C PRO A 152 -19.58 -12.06 15.73
N ASN A 153 -18.93 -11.96 16.89
CA ASN A 153 -19.15 -12.87 18.02
C ASN A 153 -20.57 -12.74 18.59
N GLU A 154 -21.16 -11.54 18.48
CA GLU A 154 -22.52 -11.23 18.91
C GLU A 154 -23.27 -10.48 17.80
N PHE A 155 -24.54 -10.82 17.62
CA PHE A 155 -25.38 -10.14 16.63
C PHE A 155 -25.83 -8.76 17.14
N SER A 156 -25.49 -7.72 16.38
CA SER A 156 -26.08 -6.39 16.57
C SER A 156 -27.42 -6.32 15.83
N TRP A 157 -28.50 -6.03 16.56
CA TRP A 157 -29.86 -5.94 16.02
C TRP A 157 -30.23 -4.49 15.78
N MET A 158 -30.54 -4.17 14.53
CA MET A 158 -31.03 -2.85 14.12
C MET A 158 -32.53 -2.90 13.86
N HIS A 159 -33.24 -1.83 14.22
CA HIS A 159 -34.66 -1.75 13.91
C HIS A 159 -34.86 -1.61 12.40
N VAL A 160 -35.73 -2.46 11.85
CA VAL A 160 -36.20 -2.37 10.47
C VAL A 160 -37.45 -1.49 10.47
N ASN A 161 -37.47 -0.49 9.59
CA ASN A 161 -38.64 0.38 9.45
C ASN A 161 -39.88 -0.41 9.07
N ASP A 162 -41.02 -0.07 9.68
CA ASP A 162 -42.30 -0.69 9.34
C ASP A 162 -42.65 -0.47 7.87
N GLY A 163 -42.95 -1.57 7.17
CA GLY A 163 -43.25 -1.52 5.74
C GLY A 163 -43.24 -2.90 5.09
N SER A 164 -43.82 -2.98 3.90
CA SER A 164 -43.68 -4.14 3.01
C SER A 164 -42.61 -3.84 1.97
N TYR A 165 -41.56 -4.64 1.93
CA TYR A 165 -40.42 -4.45 1.02
C TYR A 165 -40.32 -5.61 0.04
N THR A 166 -40.20 -5.30 -1.24
CA THR A 166 -39.93 -6.28 -2.31
C THR A 166 -38.45 -6.38 -2.63
N THR A 167 -37.64 -5.42 -2.18
CA THR A 167 -36.21 -5.33 -2.48
C THR A 167 -35.45 -4.81 -1.27
N ILE A 168 -34.27 -5.38 -1.03
CA ILE A 168 -33.33 -4.97 0.00
C ILE A 168 -32.05 -4.52 -0.71
N THR A 169 -31.61 -3.30 -0.44
CA THR A 169 -30.37 -2.78 -1.02
C THR A 169 -29.30 -2.75 0.06
N ILE A 170 -28.23 -3.51 -0.17
CA ILE A 170 -27.02 -3.48 0.65
C ILE A 170 -25.97 -2.67 -0.10
N THR A 171 -25.45 -1.64 0.55
CA THR A 171 -24.43 -0.76 0.00
C THR A 171 -23.17 -0.85 0.86
N ILE A 172 -22.05 -1.21 0.26
CA ILE A 172 -20.76 -1.28 0.96
C ILE A 172 -19.89 -0.13 0.46
N VAL A 173 -19.50 0.76 1.38
CA VAL A 173 -18.65 1.91 1.11
C VAL A 173 -17.41 1.88 1.99
N ASP A 174 -16.39 2.61 1.58
CA ASP A 174 -15.20 2.84 2.39
C ASP A 174 -15.47 3.88 3.50
N GLN A 175 -14.45 4.14 4.31
CA GLN A 175 -14.50 5.11 5.40
C GLN A 175 -14.79 6.56 4.95
N LEU A 176 -14.63 6.85 3.65
CA LEU A 176 -14.93 8.16 3.05
C LEU A 176 -16.26 8.16 2.28
N GLY A 177 -17.06 7.09 2.38
CA GLY A 177 -18.35 6.97 1.71
C GLY A 177 -18.26 6.66 0.20
N ARG A 178 -17.08 6.28 -0.31
CA ARG A 178 -16.89 5.91 -1.71
C ARG A 178 -17.21 4.43 -1.89
N PHE A 179 -17.81 4.08 -3.03
CA PHE A 179 -18.13 2.69 -3.32
C PHE A 179 -16.88 1.80 -3.37
N VAL A 180 -16.95 0.70 -2.64
CA VAL A 180 -15.88 -0.31 -2.63
C VAL A 180 -16.00 -1.15 -3.90
N ARG A 181 -14.90 -1.29 -4.61
CA ARG A 181 -14.83 -2.12 -5.82
C ARG A 181 -14.29 -3.50 -5.47
N PHE A 182 -15.17 -4.49 -5.43
CA PHE A 182 -14.77 -5.90 -5.32
C PHE A 182 -14.16 -6.35 -6.66
N ARG A 183 -12.94 -6.90 -6.60
CA ARG A 183 -12.26 -7.50 -7.77
C ARG A 183 -12.49 -9.01 -7.90
N ASP A 184 -12.81 -9.67 -6.78
CA ASP A 184 -13.17 -11.09 -6.76
C ASP A 184 -14.67 -11.25 -7.06
N PRO A 185 -15.07 -12.18 -7.96
CA PRO A 185 -16.48 -12.47 -8.23
C PRO A 185 -17.20 -13.19 -7.07
N ASN A 186 -16.48 -13.79 -6.14
CA ASN A 186 -17.06 -14.57 -5.04
C ASN A 186 -17.37 -13.68 -3.83
N LEU A 187 -18.66 -13.52 -3.52
CA LEU A 187 -19.14 -12.77 -2.36
C LEU A 187 -20.30 -13.53 -1.71
N LEU A 188 -20.24 -13.72 -0.39
CA LEU A 188 -21.32 -14.27 0.42
C LEU A 188 -21.74 -13.25 1.47
N ILE A 189 -23.01 -12.85 1.45
CA ILE A 189 -23.61 -11.98 2.47
C ILE A 189 -24.77 -12.74 3.11
N SER A 190 -24.71 -12.94 4.42
CA SER A 190 -25.80 -13.53 5.21
C SER A 190 -26.48 -12.44 6.03
N LEU A 191 -27.78 -12.26 5.83
CA LEU A 191 -28.62 -11.38 6.63
C LEU A 191 -29.54 -12.21 7.51
N ILE A 192 -29.65 -11.84 8.79
CA ILE A 192 -30.50 -12.52 9.76
C ILE A 192 -31.60 -11.56 10.20
N PHE A 193 -32.84 -12.03 10.13
CA PHE A 193 -34.02 -11.29 10.60
C PHE A 193 -34.55 -11.95 11.86
N ARG A 194 -34.93 -11.12 12.83
CA ARG A 194 -35.56 -11.57 14.07
C ARG A 194 -36.86 -10.80 14.26
N GLN A 195 -37.94 -11.54 14.51
CA GLN A 195 -39.19 -10.94 14.93
C GLN A 195 -39.05 -10.36 16.33
N LYS A 196 -39.39 -9.08 16.49
CA LYS A 196 -39.51 -8.44 17.80
C LYS A 196 -40.70 -9.08 18.51
N LYS A 197 -40.44 -9.75 19.64
CA LYS A 197 -41.50 -10.24 20.52
C LYS A 197 -42.05 -9.09 21.35
#